data_AF-A0A3B8Y7E8-F1
#
_entry.id   AF-A0A3B8Y7E8-F1
#
_cell.length_a   1.000
_cell.length_b   1.000
_cell.length_c   1.000
_cell.angle_alpha   90.00
_cell.angle_beta   90.00
_cell.angle_gamma   90.00
#
_symmetry.space_group_name_H-M   'P 1'
#
loop_
_entity.id
_entity.type
_entity.pdbx_description
1 polymer ?
#
loop_
_entity_poly.entity_id
_entity_poly.type
_entity_poly.pdbx_seq_one_letter_code
_entity_poly.pdbx_strand_id
1 'polypeptide(L)'
;MTKKGQIYCFQADYKESSNFDQNNIPDWLSLNVNWQGYCISTVPWVADVARVLGLLPIEDTPEDWISYLESLGLRGVTPMCCEVFFENRLYC
;
A
#
# COMPACT_ATOMS: atom_id res chain seq x y z
N MET A 1 -0.99 -14.07 16.84
CA MET A 1 -0.23 -14.73 15.76
C MET A 1 -0.35 -13.84 14.53
N THR A 2 0.67 -13.05 14.21
CA THR A 2 0.75 -12.32 12.95
C THR A 2 0.79 -13.34 11.82
N LYS A 3 -0.24 -13.35 10.98
CA LYS A 3 -0.29 -14.20 9.79
C LYS A 3 0.76 -13.69 8.81
N LYS A 4 1.97 -14.24 8.86
CA LYS A 4 3.01 -13.95 7.86
C LYS A 4 2.44 -14.14 6.46
N GLY A 5 2.67 -13.16 5.59
CA GLY A 5 2.25 -13.23 4.18
C GLY A 5 0.86 -12.68 3.87
N GLN A 6 0.23 -11.92 4.78
CA GLN A 6 -1.04 -11.27 4.48
C GLN A 6 -0.84 -10.10 3.52
N ILE A 7 -1.57 -10.11 2.40
CA ILE A 7 -1.63 -8.98 1.48
C ILE A 7 -2.64 -7.98 2.04
N TYR A 8 -2.23 -6.72 2.14
CA TYR A 8 -3.09 -5.59 2.48
C TYR A 8 -3.30 -4.75 1.24
N CYS A 9 -4.54 -4.31 1.04
CA CYS A 9 -4.92 -3.44 -0.08
C CYS A 9 -5.51 -2.14 0.46
N PHE A 10 -5.09 -1.04 -0.12
CA PHE A 10 -5.45 0.31 0.29
C PHE A 10 -5.84 1.16 -0.90
N GLN A 11 -6.69 2.14 -0.63
CA GLN A 11 -7.02 3.21 -1.55
C GLN A 11 -6.65 4.55 -0.95
N ALA A 12 -6.12 5.45 -1.77
CA ALA A 12 -5.80 6.82 -1.38
C ALA A 12 -6.28 7.81 -2.44
N ASP A 13 -6.62 9.02 -2.00
CA ASP A 13 -7.16 10.05 -2.90
C ASP A 13 -6.06 10.64 -3.79
N TYR A 14 -6.31 10.68 -5.10
CA TYR A 14 -5.33 11.18 -6.08
C TYR A 14 -5.06 12.69 -5.95
N LYS A 15 -6.09 13.49 -5.68
CA LYS A 15 -6.00 14.96 -5.63
C LYS A 15 -5.36 15.42 -4.34
N GLU A 16 -5.70 14.79 -3.22
CA GLU A 16 -5.18 15.15 -1.91
C GLU A 16 -3.74 14.64 -1.70
N SER A 17 -3.32 13.59 -2.43
CA SER A 17 -1.95 13.03 -2.37
C SER A 17 -0.95 13.78 -3.26
N SER A 18 -1.04 15.11 -3.34
CA SER A 18 -0.21 15.95 -4.22
C SER A 18 1.29 15.90 -3.92
N ASN A 19 1.68 15.46 -2.71
CA ASN A 19 3.07 15.30 -2.29
C ASN A 19 3.60 13.87 -2.46
N PHE A 20 2.79 12.95 -2.98
CA PHE A 20 3.19 11.57 -3.20
C PHE A 20 4.03 11.45 -4.48
N ASP A 21 5.26 10.94 -4.35
CA ASP A 21 6.11 10.62 -5.50
C ASP A 21 5.85 9.20 -6.00
N GLN A 22 4.98 9.08 -6.99
CA GLN A 22 4.63 7.80 -7.62
C GLN A 22 5.82 7.10 -8.32
N ASN A 23 6.90 7.82 -8.65
CA ASN A 23 8.07 7.23 -9.32
C ASN A 23 9.05 6.60 -8.33
N ASN A 24 8.91 6.87 -7.03
CA ASN A 24 9.83 6.42 -5.99
C ASN A 24 9.12 5.57 -4.94
N ILE A 25 8.36 4.58 -5.42
CA ILE A 25 7.65 3.65 -4.55
C ILE A 25 8.57 2.49 -4.16
N PRO A 26 8.65 2.17 -2.86
CA PRO A 26 9.42 1.02 -2.39
C PRO A 26 8.91 -0.31 -2.96
N ASP A 27 9.82 -1.24 -3.25
CA ASP A 27 9.53 -2.55 -3.87
C ASP A 27 8.56 -3.44 -3.06
N TRP A 28 8.39 -3.17 -1.77
CA TRP A 28 7.41 -3.85 -0.92
C TRP A 28 5.98 -3.35 -1.08
N LEU A 29 5.75 -2.39 -1.99
CA LEU A 29 4.45 -1.88 -2.37
C LEU A 29 4.27 -2.03 -3.89
N SER A 30 3.05 -2.32 -4.30
CA SER A 30 2.61 -2.23 -5.69
C SER A 30 1.60 -1.11 -5.80
N LEU A 31 1.84 -0.17 -6.71
CA LEU A 31 0.92 0.90 -7.06
C LEU A 31 0.16 0.55 -8.33
N ASN A 32 -1.14 0.87 -8.33
CA ASN A 32 -1.93 1.07 -9.51
C ASN A 32 -2.72 2.38 -9.38
N VAL A 33 -3.22 2.91 -10.49
CA VAL A 33 -4.04 4.12 -10.53
C VAL A 33 -5.31 3.82 -11.31
N ASN A 34 -6.46 4.19 -10.77
CA ASN A 34 -7.75 4.10 -11.46
C ASN A 34 -8.59 5.36 -11.21
N TRP A 35 -9.83 5.35 -11.70
CA TRP A 35 -10.76 6.48 -11.56
C TRP A 35 -11.12 6.85 -10.11
N GLN A 36 -10.89 5.95 -9.15
CA GLN A 36 -11.11 6.19 -7.72
C GLN A 36 -9.88 6.76 -6.99
N GLY A 37 -8.69 6.65 -7.59
CA GLY A 37 -7.45 7.22 -7.05
C GLY A 37 -6.27 6.25 -7.10
N TYR A 38 -5.39 6.35 -6.10
CA TYR A 38 -4.26 5.46 -5.93
C TYR A 38 -4.72 4.15 -5.28
N CYS A 39 -4.36 3.04 -5.89
CA CYS A 39 -4.63 1.70 -5.42
C CYS A 39 -3.30 1.04 -5.04
N ILE A 40 -3.05 0.85 -3.74
CA ILE A 40 -1.82 0.29 -3.21
C ILE A 40 -2.07 -1.12 -2.68
N SER A 41 -1.18 -2.07 -2.98
CA SER A 41 -1.14 -3.37 -2.31
C SER A 41 0.24 -3.68 -1.77
N THR A 42 0.32 -4.29 -0.60
CA THR A 42 1.59 -4.76 -0.05
C THR A 42 2.11 -5.97 -0.83
N VAL A 43 3.43 -6.11 -0.85
CA VAL A 43 4.14 -7.26 -1.44
C VAL A 43 4.82 -8.02 -0.29
N PRO A 44 4.12 -8.97 0.37
CA PRO A 44 4.55 -9.47 1.68
C PRO A 44 5.93 -10.13 1.67
N TRP A 45 6.30 -10.82 0.60
CA TRP A 45 7.62 -11.45 0.50
C TRP A 45 8.77 -10.43 0.41
N VAL A 46 8.56 -9.26 -0.18
CA VAL A 46 9.55 -8.18 -0.19
C VAL A 46 9.51 -7.42 1.13
N ALA A 47 8.31 -7.15 1.67
CA ALA A 47 8.14 -6.49 2.96
C ALA A 47 8.79 -7.30 4.11
N ASP A 48 8.64 -8.61 4.10
CA ASP A 48 9.25 -9.52 5.07
C ASP A 48 10.77 -9.43 5.03
N VAL A 49 11.37 -9.44 3.83
CA VAL A 49 12.82 -9.28 3.65
C VAL A 49 13.27 -7.90 4.11
N ALA A 50 12.57 -6.83 3.71
CA ALA A 50 12.89 -5.46 4.12
C ALA A 50 12.83 -5.27 5.64
N ARG A 51 11.85 -5.88 6.32
CA ARG A 51 11.75 -5.89 7.79
C ARG A 51 12.93 -6.62 8.43
N VAL A 52 13.31 -7.79 7.93
CA VAL A 52 14.47 -8.56 8.44
C VAL A 52 15.78 -7.78 8.26
N LEU A 53 15.91 -7.02 7.17
CA LEU A 53 17.07 -6.16 6.90
C LEU A 53 17.05 -4.83 7.67
N GLY A 54 15.98 -4.53 8.42
CA GLY A 54 15.83 -3.27 9.16
C GLY A 54 15.54 -2.05 8.27
N LEU A 55 15.15 -2.27 7.00
CA LEU A 55 14.84 -1.20 6.04
C LEU A 55 13.38 -0.71 6.16
N LEU A 56 12.49 -1.55 6.69
CA LEU A 56 11.08 -1.26 6.88
C LEU A 56 10.75 -1.33 8.38
N PRO A 57 10.73 -0.19 9.11
CA PRO A 57 10.58 -0.16 10.56
C PRO A 57 9.11 -0.07 11.01
N ILE A 58 8.25 -0.92 10.46
CA ILE A 58 6.82 -0.97 10.83
C ILE A 58 6.39 -2.40 11.16
N GLU A 59 5.35 -2.57 11.96
CA GLU A 59 4.73 -3.88 12.16
C GLU A 59 3.84 -4.26 10.97
N ASP A 60 3.61 -5.56 10.77
CA ASP A 60 2.73 -6.06 9.71
C ASP A 60 1.26 -5.99 10.15
N THR A 61 0.77 -4.76 10.37
CA THR A 61 -0.60 -4.46 10.78
C THR A 61 -1.23 -3.42 9.84
N PRO A 62 -2.56 -3.44 9.63
CA PRO A 62 -3.23 -2.44 8.80
C PRO A 62 -2.92 -1.00 9.23
N GLU A 63 -2.91 -0.72 10.53
CA GLU A 63 -2.74 0.61 11.10
C GLU A 63 -1.33 1.17 10.85
N ASP A 64 -0.30 0.32 10.99
CA ASP A 64 1.08 0.69 10.71
C ASP A 64 1.30 0.90 9.21
N TRP A 65 0.70 0.05 8.37
CA TRP A 65 0.74 0.24 6.91
C TRP A 65 0.07 1.55 6.49
N ILE A 66 -1.08 1.90 7.08
CA ILE A 66 -1.74 3.20 6.82
C ILE A 66 -0.82 4.35 7.18
N SER A 67 -0.25 4.33 8.39
CA SER A 67 0.67 5.37 8.88
C SER A 67 1.90 5.50 7.99
N TYR A 68 2.44 4.36 7.52
CA TYR A 68 3.55 4.32 6.58
C TYR A 68 3.18 4.94 5.23
N LEU A 69 2.04 4.57 4.65
CA LEU A 69 1.57 5.12 3.38
C LEU A 69 1.33 6.63 3.46
N GLU A 70 0.78 7.12 4.58
CA GLU A 70 0.63 8.56 4.81
C GLU A 70 1.98 9.28 4.91
N SER A 71 3.00 8.62 5.49
CA SER A 71 4.36 9.17 5.57
C SER A 71 5.02 9.31 4.19
N LEU A 72 4.59 8.53 3.19
CA LEU A 72 5.02 8.66 1.80
C LEU A 72 4.34 9.84 1.07
N GLY A 73 3.38 10.52 1.71
CA GLY A 73 2.65 11.64 1.14
C GLY A 73 1.27 11.29 0.59
N LEU A 74 0.81 10.04 0.76
CA LEU A 74 -0.57 9.65 0.45
C LEU A 74 -1.54 10.25 1.47
N ARG A 75 -2.76 10.55 1.03
CA ARG A 75 -3.83 11.12 1.87
C ARG A 75 -5.12 10.35 1.69
N GLY A 76 -5.91 10.29 2.77
CA GLY A 76 -7.17 9.56 2.80
C GLY A 76 -6.98 8.06 2.62
N VAL A 77 -5.89 7.50 3.16
CA VAL A 77 -5.58 6.07 3.02
C VAL A 77 -6.64 5.26 3.75
N THR A 78 -7.36 4.41 3.02
CA THR A 78 -8.41 3.55 3.55
C THR A 78 -8.14 2.09 3.18
N PRO A 79 -8.34 1.14 4.12
CA PRO A 79 -8.24 -0.27 3.81
C PRO A 79 -9.39 -0.69 2.90
N MET A 80 -9.11 -1.55 1.92
CA MET A 80 -10.11 -2.10 1.02
C MET A 80 -9.96 -3.60 0.85
N CYS A 81 -11.05 -4.26 0.45
CA CYS A 81 -11.07 -5.68 0.13
C CYS A 81 -10.16 -5.95 -1.08
N CYS A 82 -9.23 -6.89 -0.96
CA CYS A 82 -8.27 -7.16 -2.04
C CYS A 82 -8.91 -7.78 -3.29
N GLU A 83 -9.99 -8.53 -3.13
CA GLU A 83 -10.79 -9.06 -4.24
C GLU A 83 -11.34 -7.91 -5.10
N VAL A 84 -11.97 -6.92 -4.46
CA VAL A 84 -12.46 -5.69 -5.12
C VAL A 84 -11.31 -4.88 -5.74
N PHE A 85 -10.16 -4.85 -5.08
CA PHE A 85 -8.96 -4.20 -5.60
C PHE A 85 -8.49 -4.81 -6.93
N PHE A 86 -8.40 -6.14 -7.01
CA PHE A 86 -7.92 -6.83 -8.20
C PHE A 86 -8.98 -6.91 -9.32
N GLU A 87 -10.26 -6.98 -8.98
CA GLU A 87 -11.35 -6.93 -9.96
C GLU A 87 -11.44 -5.56 -10.64
N ASN A 88 -11.27 -4.46 -9.90
CA ASN A 88 -11.26 -3.12 -10.48
C ASN A 88 -10.04 -2.84 -11.37
N ARG A 89 -8.99 -3.68 -11.35
CA ARG A 89 -7.89 -3.59 -12.33
C ARG A 89 -8.29 -4.03 -13.73
N LEU A 90 -9.40 -4.76 -13.89
CA LEU A 90 -9.86 -5.28 -15.17
C LEU A 90 -10.69 -4.26 -15.97
N TYR A 91 -11.14 -3.17 -15.33
CA TYR A 91 -11.93 -2.12 -15.96
C TYR A 91 -11.14 -0.81 -15.97
N CYS A 92 -10.18 -0.72 -16.90
CA CYS A 92 -9.48 0.51 -17.25
C CYS A 92 -9.91 0.97 -18.65
#